data_AF-A0A7S3AUB1-F1
#
_entry.id   AF-A0A7S3AUB1-F1
#
_cell.length_a   1.000
_cell.length_b   1.000
_cell.length_c   1.000
_cell.angle_alpha   90.00
_cell.angle_beta   90.00
_cell.angle_gamma   90.00
#
_symmetry.space_group_name_H-M   'P 1'
#
loop_
_entity.id
_entity.type
_entity.pdbx_description
1 polymer ?
#
loop_
_entity_poly.entity_id
_entity_poly.type
_entity_poly.pdbx_seq_one_letter_code
_entity_poly.pdbx_strand_id
1 'polypeptide(L)'
;QLATLEQYARASARAGLIDDVGNLSSTRAFIYRGTKDSCYTHGVMAQTAQWFASFAKNASEQVRFVDDVPSLHAIPTLRTGTVCGTELHGADAYAPGAMHGLEACGFDGPGEALRHIYGNLTLPANASAIDPQRVIAFDQSPFGMSGASSRDMAFARAGYMYVPRRCEQRSSGAGNGSKPCRLHVFFHGCGSAFNSGAEHGHGYGFNDTFISHAGFSAWGEANDIVVLYPQKDATKETCWDGYGWGGPQWATQHGGQMAAVWRLVSHVSGGLM
;
A
#
# COMPACT_ATOMS: atom_id res chain seq x y z
N GLN A 1 15.97 -6.96 20.80
CA GLN A 1 14.68 -7.03 20.11
C GLN A 1 14.88 -7.43 18.64
N LEU A 2 15.74 -6.75 17.87
CA LEU A 2 16.02 -7.10 16.46
C LEU A 2 16.38 -8.58 16.21
N ALA A 3 17.38 -9.13 16.93
CA ALA A 3 17.77 -10.54 16.79
C ALA A 3 16.63 -11.53 17.07
N THR A 4 15.70 -11.18 17.97
CA THR A 4 14.51 -11.99 18.25
C THR A 4 13.56 -12.02 17.05
N LEU A 5 13.36 -10.88 16.39
CA LEU A 5 12.53 -10.78 15.18
C LEU A 5 13.16 -11.51 13.99
N GLU A 6 14.49 -11.45 13.85
CA GLU A 6 15.21 -12.22 12.83
C GLU A 6 15.10 -13.73 13.07
N GLN A 7 15.27 -14.16 14.31
CA GLN A 7 15.12 -15.57 14.69
C GLN A 7 13.70 -16.06 14.46
N TYR A 8 12.69 -15.25 14.80
CA TYR A 8 11.29 -15.54 14.53
C TYR A 8 11.06 -15.76 13.04
N ALA A 9 11.50 -14.84 12.18
CA ALA A 9 11.34 -14.98 10.73
C ALA A 9 12.04 -16.24 10.18
N ARG A 10 13.29 -16.50 10.60
CA ARG A 10 14.02 -17.71 10.20
C ARG A 10 13.33 -18.99 10.67
N ALA A 11 12.75 -18.99 11.87
CA ALA A 11 12.00 -20.12 12.40
C ALA A 11 10.68 -20.34 11.64
N SER A 12 9.94 -19.26 11.38
CA SER A 12 8.70 -19.29 10.60
C SER A 12 8.94 -19.80 9.17
N ALA A 13 10.03 -19.38 8.52
CA ALA A 13 10.41 -19.87 7.19
C ALA A 13 10.73 -21.38 7.22
N ARG A 14 11.53 -21.85 8.21
CA ARG A 14 11.80 -23.30 8.38
C ARG A 14 10.55 -24.13 8.65
N ALA A 15 9.54 -23.53 9.29
CA ALA A 15 8.26 -24.15 9.57
C ALA A 15 7.28 -24.08 8.37
N GLY A 16 7.65 -23.44 7.27
CA GLY A 16 6.78 -23.26 6.10
C GLY A 16 5.64 -22.25 6.30
N LEU A 17 5.73 -21.39 7.33
CA LEU A 17 4.71 -20.38 7.62
C LEU A 17 4.88 -19.10 6.79
N ILE A 18 6.11 -18.82 6.35
CA ILE A 18 6.46 -17.73 5.43
C ILE A 18 7.43 -18.26 4.38
N ASP A 19 7.61 -17.51 3.28
CA ASP A 19 8.64 -17.83 2.28
C ASP A 19 10.06 -17.76 2.87
N ASP A 20 11.01 -18.38 2.16
CA ASP A 20 12.42 -18.35 2.55
C ASP A 20 12.92 -16.90 2.71
N VAL A 21 13.51 -16.60 3.87
CA VAL A 21 14.07 -15.27 4.17
C VAL A 21 15.22 -14.89 3.23
N GLY A 22 15.81 -15.85 2.52
CA GLY A 22 16.78 -15.63 1.45
C GLY A 22 16.21 -14.82 0.29
N ASN A 23 14.89 -14.80 0.07
CA ASN A 23 14.25 -13.90 -0.90
C ASN A 23 14.50 -12.42 -0.56
N LEU A 24 14.62 -12.09 0.73
CA LEU A 24 14.93 -10.73 1.19
C LEU A 24 16.33 -10.26 0.81
N SER A 25 17.25 -11.17 0.44
CA SER A 25 18.61 -10.82 0.04
C SER A 25 18.66 -9.94 -1.21
N SER A 26 17.61 -9.93 -2.03
CA SER A 26 17.47 -9.09 -3.23
C SER A 26 16.29 -8.10 -3.17
N THR A 27 15.48 -8.16 -2.11
CA THR A 27 14.33 -7.27 -1.92
C THR A 27 14.79 -5.84 -1.65
N ARG A 28 14.11 -4.87 -2.26
CA ARG A 28 14.28 -3.45 -1.95
C ARG A 28 13.18 -2.99 -1.00
N ALA A 29 13.56 -2.40 0.13
CA ALA A 29 12.66 -1.86 1.13
C ALA A 29 12.81 -0.33 1.22
N PHE A 30 11.71 0.38 1.01
CA PHE A 30 11.59 1.81 1.29
C PHE A 30 10.78 1.98 2.58
N ILE A 31 11.36 2.62 3.57
CA ILE A 31 10.75 2.89 4.87
C ILE A 31 10.67 4.41 5.02
N TYR A 32 9.52 4.91 5.45
CA TYR A 32 9.30 6.32 5.67
C TYR A 32 8.70 6.57 7.05
N ARG A 33 9.11 7.66 7.70
CA ARG A 33 8.44 8.22 8.86
C ARG A 33 8.62 9.74 8.87
N GLY A 34 7.55 10.50 9.05
CA GLY A 34 7.67 11.95 9.30
C GLY A 34 8.33 12.24 10.65
N THR A 35 9.13 13.31 10.76
CA THR A 35 9.77 13.68 12.04
C THR A 35 8.75 14.01 13.12
N LYS A 36 7.56 14.50 12.74
CA LYS A 36 6.48 14.86 13.66
C LYS A 36 5.47 13.74 13.90
N ASP A 37 5.57 12.59 13.23
CA ASP A 37 4.66 11.45 13.42
C ASP A 37 4.65 11.02 14.90
N SER A 38 3.48 11.07 15.53
CA SER A 38 3.25 10.66 16.92
C SER A 38 2.52 9.32 17.05
N CYS A 39 2.03 8.76 15.94
CA CYS A 39 1.35 7.47 15.90
C CYS A 39 2.35 6.31 15.94
N TYR A 40 3.45 6.41 15.20
CA TYR A 40 4.54 5.44 15.22
C TYR A 40 5.86 6.09 15.63
N THR A 41 6.52 5.48 16.61
CA THR A 41 7.79 6.00 17.12
C THR A 41 8.91 5.82 16.09
N HIS A 42 9.88 6.73 16.10
CA HIS A 42 11.07 6.63 15.27
C HIS A 42 11.79 5.29 15.48
N GLY A 43 11.95 4.87 16.74
CA GLY A 43 12.65 3.63 17.08
C GLY A 43 12.01 2.36 16.53
N VAL A 44 10.69 2.33 16.34
CA VAL A 44 10.01 1.19 15.69
C VAL A 44 10.34 1.16 14.20
N MET A 45 10.22 2.30 13.51
CA MET A 45 10.48 2.38 12.07
C MET A 45 11.97 2.18 11.73
N ALA A 46 12.87 2.69 12.57
CA ALA A 46 14.31 2.45 12.46
C ALA A 46 14.65 0.96 12.65
N GLN A 47 14.01 0.28 13.59
CA GLN A 47 14.18 -1.17 13.76
C GLN A 47 13.64 -1.95 12.56
N THR A 48 12.54 -1.52 11.94
CA THR A 48 12.04 -2.12 10.69
C THR A 48 13.07 -2.00 9.57
N ALA A 49 13.69 -0.83 9.39
CA ALA A 49 14.76 -0.65 8.40
C ALA A 49 15.97 -1.55 8.71
N GLN A 50 16.40 -1.62 9.97
CA GLN A 50 17.50 -2.51 10.40
C GLN A 50 17.17 -3.99 10.16
N TRP A 51 15.92 -4.40 10.35
CA TRP A 51 15.47 -5.77 10.09
C TRP A 51 15.56 -6.14 8.61
N PHE A 52 15.12 -5.28 7.69
CA PHE A 52 15.35 -5.54 6.26
C PHE A 52 16.84 -5.55 5.91
N ALA A 53 17.63 -4.67 6.53
CA ALA A 53 19.06 -4.56 6.27
C ALA A 53 19.83 -5.83 6.69
N SER A 54 19.41 -6.54 7.74
CA SER A 54 20.09 -7.75 8.20
C SER A 54 19.89 -8.97 7.29
N PHE A 55 18.91 -8.93 6.38
CA PHE A 55 18.72 -9.94 5.34
C PHE A 55 19.23 -9.51 3.97
N ALA A 56 19.46 -8.22 3.74
CA ALA A 56 19.89 -7.68 2.44
C ALA A 56 21.32 -8.11 2.10
N LYS A 57 21.57 -8.39 0.80
CA LYS A 57 22.93 -8.64 0.29
C LYS A 57 23.76 -7.35 0.27
N ASN A 58 23.13 -6.22 -0.07
CA ASN A 58 23.70 -4.89 -0.06
C ASN A 58 22.70 -3.89 0.56
N ALA A 59 22.78 -3.72 1.88
CA ALA A 59 21.83 -2.91 2.63
C ALA A 59 21.77 -1.44 2.17
N SER A 60 22.89 -0.83 1.76
CA SER A 60 22.92 0.59 1.36
C SER A 60 22.19 0.85 0.03
N GLU A 61 22.09 -0.15 -0.85
CA GLU A 61 21.34 -0.05 -2.10
C GLU A 61 19.88 -0.52 -1.96
N GLN A 62 19.63 -1.45 -1.04
CA GLN A 62 18.35 -2.14 -0.91
C GLN A 62 17.42 -1.53 0.13
N VAL A 63 17.97 -0.90 1.17
CA VAL A 63 17.17 -0.34 2.26
C VAL A 63 17.34 1.16 2.30
N ARG A 64 16.23 1.88 2.10
CA ARG A 64 16.18 3.34 2.20
C ARG A 64 15.21 3.71 3.30
N PHE A 65 15.72 4.31 4.37
CA PHE A 65 14.90 4.88 5.45
C PHE A 65 14.94 6.40 5.34
N VAL A 66 13.76 7.01 5.16
CA VAL A 66 13.59 8.46 5.10
C VAL A 66 12.84 8.90 6.36
N ASP A 67 13.48 9.73 7.16
CA ASP A 67 13.03 10.12 8.49
C ASP A 67 13.23 11.60 8.83
N ASP A 68 13.50 12.43 7.81
CA ASP A 68 13.88 13.84 7.91
C ASP A 68 12.80 14.82 7.42
N VAL A 69 11.70 14.33 6.85
CA VAL A 69 10.57 15.14 6.37
C VAL A 69 9.67 15.55 7.54
N PRO A 70 9.31 16.84 7.71
CA PRO A 70 8.54 17.31 8.86
C PRO A 70 7.03 17.05 8.78
N SER A 71 6.63 15.90 8.24
CA SER A 71 5.24 15.46 8.17
C SER A 71 4.78 14.85 9.50
N LEU A 72 3.47 14.85 9.73
CA LEU A 72 2.77 14.05 10.71
C LEU A 72 2.52 12.63 10.17
N HIS A 73 1.58 11.89 10.77
CA HIS A 73 1.19 10.54 10.33
C HIS A 73 0.34 10.59 9.05
N ALA A 74 1.01 10.85 7.93
CA ALA A 74 0.42 11.03 6.60
C ALA A 74 1.40 10.61 5.51
N ILE A 75 0.89 10.40 4.29
CA ILE A 75 1.72 10.25 3.10
C ILE A 75 2.20 11.64 2.66
N PRO A 76 3.51 11.90 2.65
CA PRO A 76 4.04 13.16 2.14
C PRO A 76 3.91 13.20 0.61
N THR A 77 3.42 14.31 0.10
CA THR A 77 3.36 14.60 -1.33
C THR A 77 4.07 15.92 -1.63
N LEU A 78 4.27 16.20 -2.92
CA LEU A 78 4.87 17.47 -3.35
C LEU A 78 3.99 18.66 -2.98
N ARG A 79 2.68 18.59 -3.24
CA ARG A 79 1.78 19.77 -3.23
C ARG A 79 0.33 19.47 -2.81
N THR A 80 0.00 18.23 -2.51
CA THR A 80 -1.37 17.76 -2.31
C THR A 80 -1.57 17.32 -0.85
N GLY A 81 -2.70 17.68 -0.25
CA GLY A 81 -2.94 17.39 1.17
C GLY A 81 -2.98 18.64 2.04
N THR A 82 -3.01 18.43 3.35
CA THR A 82 -2.88 19.51 4.34
C THR A 82 -1.46 20.10 4.32
N VAL A 83 -1.26 21.23 4.99
CA VAL A 83 0.08 21.83 5.10
C VAL A 83 0.99 20.86 5.86
N CYS A 84 2.23 20.70 5.42
CA CYS A 84 3.15 19.74 6.04
C CYS A 84 3.31 19.94 7.57
N GLY A 85 3.08 18.87 8.31
CA GLY A 85 3.13 18.85 9.76
C GLY A 85 1.96 19.57 10.43
N THR A 86 0.80 19.61 9.78
CA THR A 86 -0.45 20.21 10.30
C THR A 86 -1.67 19.29 10.21
N GLU A 87 -1.51 18.08 9.68
CA GLU A 87 -2.55 17.05 9.68
C GLU A 87 -3.23 16.93 11.04
N LEU A 88 -4.55 17.01 11.04
CA LEU A 88 -5.33 16.83 12.26
C LEU A 88 -5.50 15.32 12.53
N HIS A 89 -5.61 14.95 13.80
CA HIS A 89 -5.91 13.58 14.22
C HIS A 89 -7.18 13.54 15.09
N GLY A 90 -7.95 12.45 15.01
CA GLY A 90 -9.16 12.27 15.83
C GLY A 90 -10.45 12.77 15.15
N ALA A 91 -11.61 12.58 15.77
CA ALA A 91 -12.93 12.73 15.11
C ALA A 91 -13.17 14.10 14.45
N ASP A 92 -12.59 15.18 14.99
CA ASP A 92 -12.74 16.56 14.49
C ASP A 92 -11.82 16.86 13.28
N ALA A 93 -10.89 15.96 12.99
CA ALA A 93 -9.92 16.04 11.92
C ALA A 93 -10.48 15.64 10.55
N TYR A 94 -11.80 15.55 10.35
CA TYR A 94 -12.35 14.82 9.20
C TYR A 94 -13.49 15.58 8.53
N ALA A 95 -13.20 16.82 8.14
CA ALA A 95 -14.14 17.64 7.41
C ALA A 95 -14.30 17.15 5.95
N PRO A 96 -15.52 17.14 5.39
CA PRO A 96 -15.74 16.81 3.98
C PRO A 96 -14.86 17.67 3.05
N GLY A 97 -14.14 17.01 2.13
CA GLY A 97 -13.28 17.68 1.14
C GLY A 97 -11.85 17.97 1.58
N ALA A 98 -11.50 17.69 2.85
CA ALA A 98 -10.11 17.73 3.28
C ALA A 98 -9.39 16.45 2.83
N MET A 99 -8.22 16.62 2.21
CA MET A 99 -7.37 15.52 1.70
C MET A 99 -6.58 14.84 2.83
N HIS A 100 -7.30 14.36 3.84
CA HIS A 100 -6.73 13.73 5.02
C HIS A 100 -5.85 12.52 4.69
N GLY A 101 -4.82 12.33 5.50
CA GLY A 101 -3.79 11.32 5.29
C GLY A 101 -2.78 11.67 4.18
N LEU A 102 -2.89 12.83 3.55
CA LEU A 102 -1.88 13.40 2.65
C LEU A 102 -1.37 14.74 3.20
N GLU A 103 -0.07 14.98 3.11
CA GLU A 103 0.52 16.29 3.46
C GLU A 103 1.38 16.84 2.33
N ALA A 104 1.18 18.12 1.98
CA ALA A 104 1.96 18.85 0.99
C ALA A 104 3.32 19.26 1.57
N CYS A 105 4.27 18.31 1.60
CA CYS A 105 5.58 18.44 2.21
C CYS A 105 6.72 18.82 1.25
N GLY A 106 6.43 19.06 -0.03
CA GLY A 106 7.48 19.26 -1.03
C GLY A 106 8.32 17.99 -1.25
N PHE A 107 7.83 16.83 -0.80
CA PHE A 107 8.50 15.53 -0.90
C PHE A 107 7.56 14.52 -1.55
N ASP A 108 7.99 13.94 -2.67
CA ASP A 108 7.22 12.93 -3.42
C ASP A 108 7.40 11.54 -2.79
N GLY A 109 6.74 11.27 -1.67
CA GLY A 109 6.87 9.99 -0.96
C GLY A 109 6.58 8.78 -1.85
N PRO A 110 5.42 8.74 -2.56
CA PRO A 110 5.11 7.65 -3.46
C PRO A 110 6.11 7.51 -4.61
N GLY A 111 6.56 8.60 -5.21
CA GLY A 111 7.58 8.55 -6.26
C GLY A 111 8.93 8.04 -5.77
N GLU A 112 9.37 8.47 -4.59
CA GLU A 112 10.60 7.98 -3.96
C GLU A 112 10.52 6.48 -3.66
N ALA A 113 9.38 6.02 -3.11
CA ALA A 113 9.15 4.60 -2.84
C ALA A 113 9.16 3.76 -4.13
N LEU A 114 8.43 4.19 -5.16
CA LEU A 114 8.33 3.47 -6.43
C LEU A 114 9.66 3.48 -7.19
N ARG A 115 10.41 4.59 -7.21
CA ARG A 115 11.76 4.65 -7.80
C ARG A 115 12.72 3.74 -7.06
N HIS A 116 12.65 3.68 -5.72
CA HIS A 116 13.48 2.75 -4.95
C HIS A 116 13.18 1.30 -5.32
N ILE A 117 11.91 0.91 -5.41
CA ILE A 117 11.49 -0.47 -5.68
C ILE A 117 11.76 -0.89 -7.13
N TYR A 118 11.40 -0.04 -8.09
CA TYR A 118 11.36 -0.39 -9.52
C TYR A 118 12.52 0.19 -10.33
N GLY A 119 13.40 0.98 -9.71
CA GLY A 119 14.55 1.62 -10.34
C GLY A 119 14.17 2.87 -11.14
N ASN A 120 14.74 3.01 -12.33
CA ASN A 120 14.53 4.20 -13.13
C ASN A 120 13.09 4.27 -13.66
N LEU A 121 12.38 5.34 -13.30
CA LEU A 121 10.98 5.59 -13.67
C LEU A 121 10.82 6.98 -14.28
N THR A 122 9.86 7.14 -15.18
CA THR A 122 9.45 8.41 -15.78
C THR A 122 8.61 9.21 -14.80
N LEU A 123 8.94 10.48 -14.61
CA LEU A 123 8.17 11.39 -13.77
C LEU A 123 6.75 11.59 -14.33
N PRO A 124 5.69 11.47 -13.50
CA PRO A 124 4.36 11.90 -13.89
C PRO A 124 4.28 13.43 -13.98
N ALA A 125 3.31 13.95 -14.72
CA ALA A 125 3.14 15.41 -14.85
C ALA A 125 2.78 16.09 -13.51
N ASN A 126 1.97 15.42 -12.68
CA ASN A 126 1.66 15.77 -11.29
C ASN A 126 1.02 14.57 -10.58
N ALA A 127 0.76 14.67 -9.27
CA ALA A 127 0.20 13.58 -8.45
C ALA A 127 -1.22 13.12 -8.84
N SER A 128 -1.94 13.95 -9.61
CA SER A 128 -3.31 13.68 -10.08
C SER A 128 -3.40 13.58 -11.59
N ALA A 129 -2.27 13.34 -12.26
CA ALA A 129 -2.19 13.12 -13.69
C ALA A 129 -2.69 11.70 -14.06
N ILE A 130 -3.95 11.43 -13.75
CA ILE A 130 -4.64 10.16 -14.01
C ILE A 130 -5.90 10.38 -14.82
N ASP A 131 -6.38 9.31 -15.45
CA ASP A 131 -7.68 9.26 -16.10
C ASP A 131 -8.67 8.54 -15.16
N PRO A 132 -9.68 9.22 -14.59
CA PRO A 132 -10.61 8.60 -13.65
C PRO A 132 -11.37 7.39 -14.24
N GLN A 133 -11.53 7.33 -15.57
CA GLN A 133 -12.17 6.18 -16.24
C GLN A 133 -11.34 4.90 -16.15
N ARG A 134 -10.07 5.02 -15.74
CA ARG A 134 -9.15 3.90 -15.52
C ARG A 134 -9.11 3.39 -14.09
N VAL A 135 -9.90 3.99 -13.21
CA VAL A 135 -10.18 3.45 -11.89
C VAL A 135 -11.29 2.41 -12.05
N ILE A 136 -10.92 1.14 -11.95
CA ILE A 136 -11.83 0.01 -12.12
C ILE A 136 -12.18 -0.56 -10.75
N ALA A 137 -13.46 -0.58 -10.41
CA ALA A 137 -13.96 -1.32 -9.26
C ALA A 137 -14.03 -2.82 -9.57
N PHE A 138 -13.72 -3.68 -8.60
CA PHE A 138 -13.84 -5.13 -8.72
C PHE A 138 -14.45 -5.75 -7.46
N ASP A 139 -15.13 -6.89 -7.63
CA ASP A 139 -15.68 -7.66 -6.49
C ASP A 139 -14.55 -8.42 -5.79
N GLN A 140 -14.34 -8.17 -4.50
CA GLN A 140 -13.33 -8.85 -3.70
C GLN A 140 -13.79 -10.24 -3.21
N SER A 141 -15.09 -10.54 -3.28
CA SER A 141 -15.69 -11.78 -2.79
C SER A 141 -15.05 -13.06 -3.35
N PRO A 142 -14.71 -13.17 -4.64
CA PRO A 142 -14.04 -14.36 -5.19
C PRO A 142 -12.70 -14.68 -4.54
N PHE A 143 -12.06 -13.70 -3.88
CA PHE A 143 -10.79 -13.88 -3.18
C PHE A 143 -10.97 -14.21 -1.69
N GLY A 144 -12.19 -14.51 -1.26
CA GLY A 144 -12.51 -14.76 0.15
C GLY A 144 -12.50 -13.49 1.01
N MET A 145 -12.48 -12.32 0.37
CA MET A 145 -12.50 -11.00 1.00
C MET A 145 -13.92 -10.46 1.19
N SER A 146 -14.91 -11.32 1.45
CA SER A 146 -16.25 -10.85 1.82
C SER A 146 -16.98 -11.88 2.67
N GLY A 147 -17.98 -11.43 3.42
CA GLY A 147 -18.87 -12.31 4.17
C GLY A 147 -18.30 -12.90 5.47
N ALA A 148 -17.04 -12.61 5.83
CA ALA A 148 -16.48 -13.07 7.09
C ALA A 148 -16.91 -12.19 8.28
N SER A 149 -17.16 -12.86 9.41
CA SER A 149 -17.56 -12.25 10.68
C SER A 149 -16.39 -11.85 11.57
N SER A 150 -15.16 -12.29 11.26
CA SER A 150 -13.96 -11.92 12.00
C SER A 150 -13.47 -10.53 11.59
N ARG A 151 -12.94 -9.76 12.55
CA ARG A 151 -12.29 -8.45 12.29
C ARG A 151 -11.14 -8.57 11.28
N ASP A 152 -10.46 -9.72 11.28
CA ASP A 152 -9.41 -10.04 10.31
C ASP A 152 -9.91 -9.95 8.86
N MET A 153 -11.07 -10.55 8.59
CA MET A 153 -11.58 -10.72 7.23
C MET A 153 -12.68 -9.72 6.88
N ALA A 154 -12.77 -8.61 7.62
CA ALA A 154 -13.66 -7.50 7.38
C ALA A 154 -13.23 -6.67 6.15
N PHE A 155 -13.31 -7.28 4.97
CA PHE A 155 -13.10 -6.62 3.69
C PHE A 155 -14.41 -6.11 3.12
N ALA A 156 -14.35 -4.98 2.40
CA ALA A 156 -15.50 -4.48 1.66
C ALA A 156 -15.83 -5.40 0.49
N ARG A 157 -17.05 -5.31 -0.05
CA ARG A 157 -17.38 -6.04 -1.28
C ARG A 157 -16.55 -5.54 -2.47
N ALA A 158 -16.40 -4.23 -2.60
CA ALA A 158 -15.68 -3.62 -3.71
C ALA A 158 -14.23 -3.28 -3.33
N GLY A 159 -13.30 -3.61 -4.20
CA GLY A 159 -11.93 -3.07 -4.25
C GLY A 159 -11.74 -2.23 -5.50
N TYR A 160 -10.61 -1.55 -5.63
CA TYR A 160 -10.32 -0.71 -6.80
C TYR A 160 -8.96 -1.02 -7.39
N MET A 161 -8.79 -0.77 -8.68
CA MET A 161 -7.49 -0.77 -9.34
C MET A 161 -7.37 0.39 -10.31
N TYR A 162 -6.17 0.94 -10.44
CA TYR A 162 -5.84 1.86 -11.51
C TYR A 162 -5.09 1.12 -12.62
N VAL A 163 -5.63 1.12 -13.84
CA VAL A 163 -5.04 0.42 -15.00
C VAL A 163 -4.48 1.42 -16.01
N PRO A 164 -3.14 1.57 -16.13
CA PRO A 164 -2.55 2.50 -17.09
C PRO A 164 -2.99 2.25 -18.53
N ARG A 165 -3.10 3.30 -19.38
CA ARG A 165 -3.59 3.13 -20.77
C ARG A 165 -2.81 2.10 -21.56
N ARG A 166 -1.48 2.13 -21.41
CA ARG A 166 -0.60 1.21 -22.12
C ARG A 166 -0.78 -0.22 -21.64
N CYS A 167 -1.28 -0.48 -20.43
CA CYS A 167 -1.60 -1.82 -19.95
C CYS A 167 -2.91 -2.36 -20.55
N GLU A 168 -3.95 -1.54 -20.61
CA GLU A 168 -5.25 -1.92 -21.19
C GLU A 168 -5.21 -2.14 -22.70
N GLN A 169 -4.41 -1.33 -23.43
CA GLN A 169 -4.20 -1.52 -24.86
C GLN A 169 -3.47 -2.82 -25.19
N ARG A 170 -2.72 -3.39 -24.24
CA ARG A 170 -1.99 -4.65 -24.44
C ARG A 170 -2.87 -5.88 -24.25
N SER A 171 -3.82 -5.84 -23.32
CA SER A 171 -4.77 -6.95 -23.07
C SER A 171 -5.80 -7.14 -24.19
N SER A 172 -5.99 -6.15 -25.06
CA SER A 172 -7.00 -6.14 -26.14
C SER A 172 -6.48 -6.60 -27.52
N GLY A 173 -5.27 -7.16 -27.62
CA GLY A 173 -4.76 -7.78 -28.86
C GLY A 173 -3.38 -7.34 -29.34
N ALA A 174 -2.52 -6.78 -28.49
CA ALA A 174 -1.14 -6.47 -28.87
C ALA A 174 -0.25 -7.72 -28.76
N GLY A 175 0.42 -8.06 -29.86
CA GLY A 175 1.15 -9.30 -30.08
C GLY A 175 2.30 -9.62 -29.12
N ASN A 176 2.87 -10.80 -29.37
CA ASN A 176 3.82 -11.60 -28.59
C ASN A 176 5.20 -10.95 -28.28
N GLY A 177 5.24 -9.65 -27.94
CA GLY A 177 6.47 -8.88 -27.73
C GLY A 177 6.35 -7.61 -26.87
N SER A 178 5.17 -7.25 -26.33
CA SER A 178 5.09 -6.14 -25.37
C SER A 178 5.52 -6.59 -23.98
N LYS A 179 6.36 -5.78 -23.29
CA LYS A 179 6.73 -6.03 -21.89
C LYS A 179 5.47 -6.11 -21.02
N PRO A 180 5.37 -7.09 -20.09
CA PRO A 180 4.24 -7.17 -19.17
C PRO A 180 4.20 -5.93 -18.28
N CYS A 181 2.99 -5.52 -17.90
CA CYS A 181 2.84 -4.47 -16.90
C CYS A 181 3.28 -4.97 -15.53
N ARG A 182 3.80 -4.05 -14.73
CA ARG A 182 4.14 -4.30 -13.33
C ARG A 182 2.88 -4.14 -12.49
N LEU A 183 2.92 -4.70 -11.27
CA LEU A 183 1.85 -4.59 -10.30
C LEU A 183 2.40 -3.99 -9.02
N HIS A 184 1.66 -3.05 -8.43
CA HIS A 184 1.88 -2.51 -7.09
C HIS A 184 0.59 -2.64 -6.29
N VAL A 185 0.68 -3.02 -5.02
CA VAL A 185 -0.48 -3.06 -4.13
C VAL A 185 -0.33 -1.94 -3.12
N PHE A 186 -1.28 -1.03 -3.10
CA PHE A 186 -1.38 0.02 -2.11
C PHE A 186 -2.38 -0.38 -1.03
N PHE A 187 -1.94 -0.35 0.23
CA PHE A 187 -2.79 -0.57 1.39
C PHE A 187 -3.06 0.75 2.09
N HIS A 188 -4.33 1.11 2.23
CA HIS A 188 -4.74 2.31 2.97
C HIS A 188 -4.48 2.17 4.48
N GLY A 189 -4.44 3.29 5.20
CA GLY A 189 -4.33 3.32 6.66
C GLY A 189 -5.65 3.04 7.41
N CYS A 190 -5.60 3.14 8.74
CA CYS A 190 -6.75 2.95 9.64
C CYS A 190 -7.72 4.15 9.68
N GLY A 191 -9.00 3.88 9.97
CA GLY A 191 -10.00 4.83 10.48
C GLY A 191 -11.38 4.75 9.78
N SER A 192 -12.46 4.80 10.57
CA SER A 192 -13.84 4.45 10.18
C SER A 192 -14.63 5.50 9.44
N ALA A 193 -14.34 6.79 9.63
CA ALA A 193 -14.97 7.84 8.82
C ALA A 193 -14.39 7.93 7.39
N PHE A 194 -13.37 7.12 7.07
CA PHE A 194 -12.54 7.21 5.85
C PHE A 194 -12.82 6.11 4.82
N ASN A 195 -12.99 4.89 5.32
CA ASN A 195 -13.09 3.69 4.47
C ASN A 195 -14.54 3.35 4.11
N SER A 196 -15.51 4.22 4.44
CA SER A 196 -16.90 4.06 4.04
C SER A 196 -16.98 4.23 2.53
N GLY A 197 -16.77 3.12 1.82
CA GLY A 197 -17.08 2.94 0.42
C GLY A 197 -18.57 3.07 0.19
N ALA A 198 -19.09 4.28 0.38
CA ALA A 198 -20.42 4.62 -0.05
C ALA A 198 -20.42 4.47 -1.57
N GLU A 199 -20.98 3.35 -2.03
CA GLU A 199 -21.68 3.31 -3.31
C GLU A 199 -22.55 4.58 -3.34
N HIS A 200 -22.12 5.58 -4.11
CA HIS A 200 -22.80 6.88 -4.30
C HIS A 200 -22.62 7.96 -3.20
N GLY A 201 -21.51 7.98 -2.46
CA GLY A 201 -21.19 9.09 -1.56
C GLY A 201 -20.72 10.35 -2.29
N HIS A 202 -21.61 11.35 -2.43
CA HIS A 202 -21.26 12.70 -2.86
C HIS A 202 -20.38 13.41 -1.80
N GLY A 203 -19.10 13.07 -1.77
CA GLY A 203 -18.10 13.64 -0.87
C GLY A 203 -16.90 12.70 -0.82
N TYR A 204 -15.73 13.20 -1.22
CA TYR A 204 -14.48 12.44 -1.33
C TYR A 204 -14.30 11.44 -0.18
N GLY A 205 -14.64 10.17 -0.44
CA GLY A 205 -14.22 9.08 0.43
C GLY A 205 -12.71 8.99 0.35
N PHE A 206 -12.05 8.72 1.47
CA PHE A 206 -10.58 8.64 1.59
C PHE A 206 -9.96 7.77 0.49
N ASN A 207 -10.65 6.72 0.05
CA ASN A 207 -10.22 5.85 -1.05
C ASN A 207 -9.98 6.59 -2.37
N ASP A 208 -10.88 7.49 -2.77
CA ASP A 208 -10.66 8.31 -3.98
C ASP A 208 -9.47 9.26 -3.78
N THR A 209 -9.29 9.80 -2.56
CA THR A 209 -8.12 10.62 -2.24
C THR A 209 -6.80 9.88 -2.49
N PHE A 210 -6.62 8.63 -2.05
CA PHE A 210 -5.36 7.91 -2.32
C PHE A 210 -5.21 7.48 -3.77
N ILE A 211 -6.29 7.03 -4.39
CA ILE A 211 -6.27 6.61 -5.80
C ILE A 211 -5.92 7.80 -6.70
N SER A 212 -6.54 8.96 -6.46
CA SER A 212 -6.49 10.12 -7.34
C SER A 212 -5.42 11.15 -6.97
N HIS A 213 -4.99 11.21 -5.70
CA HIS A 213 -4.20 12.34 -5.19
C HIS A 213 -2.91 11.96 -4.44
N ALA A 214 -2.75 10.72 -3.95
CA ALA A 214 -1.50 10.32 -3.28
C ALA A 214 -0.32 10.30 -4.26
N GLY A 215 -0.56 9.94 -5.52
CA GLY A 215 0.46 9.93 -6.59
C GLY A 215 0.80 8.54 -7.12
N PHE A 216 0.42 7.45 -6.43
CA PHE A 216 0.70 6.08 -6.89
C PHE A 216 0.11 5.78 -8.27
N SER A 217 -1.17 6.12 -8.51
CA SER A 217 -1.81 5.95 -9.82
C SER A 217 -1.16 6.79 -10.91
N ALA A 218 -0.77 8.04 -10.62
CA ALA A 218 -0.10 8.91 -11.60
C ALA A 218 1.28 8.35 -11.97
N TRP A 219 2.03 7.88 -10.99
CA TRP A 219 3.27 7.14 -11.23
C TRP A 219 3.03 5.86 -12.03
N GLY A 220 1.94 5.14 -11.75
CA GLY A 220 1.55 3.95 -12.50
C GLY A 220 1.22 4.23 -13.96
N GLU A 221 0.44 5.29 -14.23
CA GLU A 221 0.11 5.78 -15.57
C GLU A 221 1.38 6.05 -16.39
N ALA A 222 2.35 6.74 -15.80
CA ALA A 222 3.60 7.09 -16.48
C ALA A 222 4.51 5.86 -16.73
N ASN A 223 4.33 4.76 -16.00
CA ASN A 223 5.35 3.70 -15.89
C ASN A 223 4.86 2.26 -16.10
N ASP A 224 3.64 2.06 -16.61
CA ASP A 224 3.06 0.72 -16.84
C ASP A 224 3.00 -0.12 -15.57
N ILE A 225 2.60 0.52 -14.47
CA ILE A 225 2.38 -0.12 -13.17
C ILE A 225 0.89 -0.05 -12.89
N VAL A 226 0.22 -1.20 -12.90
CA VAL A 226 -1.14 -1.34 -12.37
C VAL A 226 -1.06 -1.20 -10.85
N VAL A 227 -1.95 -0.40 -10.26
CA VAL A 227 -2.00 -0.22 -8.80
C VAL A 227 -3.30 -0.79 -8.27
N LEU A 228 -3.20 -1.80 -7.40
CA LEU A 228 -4.33 -2.39 -6.67
C LEU A 228 -4.57 -1.63 -5.38
N TYR A 229 -5.83 -1.39 -5.06
CA TYR A 229 -6.33 -0.74 -3.85
C TYR A 229 -7.38 -1.64 -3.19
N PRO A 230 -6.98 -2.76 -2.54
CA PRO A 230 -7.89 -3.57 -1.75
C PRO A 230 -8.52 -2.75 -0.61
N GLN A 231 -9.75 -3.08 -0.23
CA GLN A 231 -10.56 -2.27 0.68
C GLN A 231 -11.09 -3.07 1.88
N LYS A 232 -11.03 -2.45 3.06
CA LYS A 232 -11.66 -2.94 4.30
C LYS A 232 -13.13 -2.47 4.40
N ASP A 233 -13.96 -3.27 5.07
CA ASP A 233 -15.35 -2.93 5.38
C ASP A 233 -15.37 -2.00 6.59
N ALA A 234 -15.50 -0.69 6.33
CA ALA A 234 -15.44 0.33 7.35
C ALA A 234 -16.48 0.23 8.45
N THR A 235 -17.58 -0.51 8.22
CA THR A 235 -18.60 -0.75 9.25
C THR A 235 -18.14 -1.73 10.33
N LYS A 236 -17.08 -2.50 10.07
CA LYS A 236 -16.60 -3.57 10.94
C LYS A 236 -15.19 -3.33 11.46
N GLU A 237 -14.25 -3.05 10.55
CA GLU A 237 -12.84 -2.83 10.85
C GLU A 237 -12.20 -2.08 9.68
N THR A 238 -11.34 -1.12 9.98
CA THR A 238 -10.75 -0.20 9.00
C THR A 238 -9.25 -0.37 8.87
N CYS A 239 -8.64 -1.03 9.84
CA CYS A 239 -7.23 -1.38 9.84
C CYS A 239 -6.98 -2.71 9.15
N TRP A 240 -5.81 -2.82 8.53
CA TRP A 240 -5.19 -4.11 8.22
C TRP A 240 -4.73 -4.77 9.52
N ASP A 241 -4.72 -6.11 9.57
CA ASP A 241 -4.26 -6.82 10.76
C ASP A 241 -2.74 -6.85 10.77
N GLY A 242 -2.15 -5.79 11.33
CA GLY A 242 -0.71 -5.65 11.58
C GLY A 242 -0.31 -6.00 13.02
N TYR A 243 -1.26 -6.43 13.86
CA TYR A 243 -1.08 -6.57 15.31
C TYR A 243 -1.50 -7.96 15.84
N GLY A 244 -2.10 -8.81 15.00
CA GLY A 244 -2.58 -10.13 15.37
C GLY A 244 -3.95 -10.15 16.02
N TRP A 245 -4.80 -9.17 15.73
CA TRP A 245 -6.19 -9.14 16.21
C TRP A 245 -7.04 -10.26 15.60
N GLY A 246 -6.69 -10.70 14.39
CA GLY A 246 -7.30 -11.80 13.67
C GLY A 246 -6.87 -13.18 14.12
N GLY A 247 -5.81 -13.27 14.93
CA GLY A 247 -5.27 -14.51 15.45
C GLY A 247 -3.76 -14.67 15.16
N PRO A 248 -3.14 -15.74 15.65
CA PRO A 248 -1.68 -15.89 15.66
C PRO A 248 -1.04 -16.07 14.28
N GLN A 249 -1.83 -16.37 13.25
CA GLN A 249 -1.35 -16.60 11.88
C GLN A 249 -1.36 -15.34 11.01
N TRP A 250 -1.74 -14.17 11.55
CA TRP A 250 -1.94 -12.92 10.80
C TRP A 250 -0.78 -12.55 9.85
N ALA A 251 0.47 -12.78 10.29
CA ALA A 251 1.70 -12.46 9.55
C ALA A 251 2.22 -13.62 8.68
N THR A 252 1.44 -14.68 8.45
CA THR A 252 1.87 -15.92 7.78
C THR A 252 1.10 -16.15 6.47
N GLN A 253 1.53 -17.12 5.67
CA GLN A 253 0.80 -17.59 4.49
C GLN A 253 -0.60 -18.15 4.82
N HIS A 254 -0.85 -18.52 6.08
CA HIS A 254 -2.14 -18.99 6.56
C HIS A 254 -3.01 -17.86 7.15
N GLY A 255 -2.50 -16.64 7.23
CA GLY A 255 -3.26 -15.47 7.67
C GLY A 255 -4.37 -15.15 6.68
N GLY A 256 -5.56 -14.79 7.18
CA GLY A 256 -6.73 -14.56 6.35
C GLY A 256 -6.51 -13.45 5.31
N GLN A 257 -6.04 -12.29 5.76
CA GLN A 257 -5.74 -11.15 4.88
C GLN A 257 -4.62 -11.47 3.88
N MET A 258 -3.53 -12.09 4.34
CA MET A 258 -2.39 -12.46 3.50
C MET A 258 -2.80 -13.42 2.37
N ALA A 259 -3.52 -14.49 2.70
CA ALA A 259 -4.00 -15.46 1.72
C ALA A 259 -4.99 -14.84 0.73
N ALA A 260 -5.86 -13.94 1.19
CA ALA A 260 -6.81 -13.26 0.34
C ALA A 260 -6.13 -12.34 -0.66
N VAL A 261 -5.22 -11.48 -0.21
CA VAL A 261 -4.46 -10.58 -1.07
C VAL A 261 -3.63 -11.37 -2.07
N TRP A 262 -3.03 -12.49 -1.65
CA TRP A 262 -2.28 -13.35 -2.56
C TRP A 262 -3.15 -13.91 -3.69
N ARG A 263 -4.39 -14.35 -3.40
CA ARG A 263 -5.34 -14.79 -4.44
C ARG A 263 -5.67 -13.66 -5.43
N LEU A 264 -5.89 -12.45 -4.95
CA LEU A 264 -6.12 -11.27 -5.78
C LEU A 264 -4.90 -10.97 -6.68
N VAL A 265 -3.70 -10.90 -6.09
CA VAL A 265 -2.45 -10.65 -6.81
C VAL A 265 -2.19 -11.72 -7.87
N SER A 266 -2.40 -13.00 -7.52
CA SER A 266 -2.24 -14.12 -8.44
C SER A 266 -3.19 -14.01 -9.62
N HIS A 267 -4.47 -13.74 -9.36
CA HIS A 267 -5.48 -13.57 -10.40
C HIS A 267 -5.14 -12.42 -11.36
N VAL A 268 -4.80 -11.24 -10.84
CA VAL A 268 -4.46 -10.07 -11.66
C VAL A 268 -3.17 -10.28 -12.47
N SER A 269 -2.22 -11.04 -11.93
CA SER A 269 -0.93 -11.32 -12.58
C SER A 269 -1.00 -12.48 -13.58
N GLY A 270 -2.18 -13.07 -13.81
CA GLY A 270 -2.36 -14.24 -14.69
C GLY A 270 -1.78 -15.53 -14.12
N GLY A 271 -1.49 -15.57 -12.81
CA GLY A 271 -1.17 -16.79 -12.10
C GLY A 271 -2.42 -17.67 -11.99
N LEU A 272 -2.26 -18.97 -12.23
CA LEU A 272 -3.29 -19.96 -11.96
C LEU A 272 -3.51 -20.03 -10.44
N MET A 273 -4.76 -19.90 -9.99
CA MET A 273 -5.19 -20.28 -8.64
C MET A 273 -5.31 -21.81 -8.53
#